data_AF-A0A0S7XJS7-F1
#
_entry.id   AF-A0A0S7XJS7-F1
#
_cell.length_a   1.000
_cell.length_b   1.000
_cell.length_c   1.000
_cell.angle_alpha   90.00
_cell.angle_beta   90.00
_cell.angle_gamma   90.00
#
_symmetry.space_group_name_H-M   'P 1'
#
loop_
_entity.id
_entity.type
_entity.pdbx_description
1 polymer ?
#
loop_
_entity_poly.entity_id
_entity_poly.type
_entity_poly.pdbx_seq_one_letter_code
_entity_poly.pdbx_strand_id
1 'polypeptide(L)'
;MSAQGCDVLIVGSGGAGLRAAIAAREEAPELDLLLLTKGELGRTGTTANSYSDRMAFHVTLPDTDPGGPDNWRHHADDIYRIGGG
;
A
#
# COMPACT_ATOMS: atom_id res chain seq x y z
N MET A 1 9.47 -28.86 11.90
CA MET A 1 9.14 -27.49 11.47
C MET A 1 10.32 -27.00 10.64
N SER A 2 10.17 -26.89 9.31
CA SER A 2 11.26 -26.43 8.45
C SER A 2 11.25 -24.91 8.43
N ALA A 3 12.36 -24.28 8.82
CA ALA A 3 12.56 -22.86 8.59
C ALA A 3 12.84 -22.66 7.10
N GLN A 4 12.01 -21.89 6.42
CA GLN A 4 12.32 -21.38 5.08
C GLN A 4 13.09 -20.08 5.28
N GLY A 5 14.30 -20.02 4.73
CA GLY A 5 15.08 -18.79 4.66
C GLY A 5 14.54 -17.87 3.56
N CYS A 6 14.67 -16.57 3.76
CA CYS A 6 14.50 -15.54 2.74
C CYS A 6 15.31 -14.32 3.18
N ASP A 7 15.68 -13.47 2.23
CA ASP A 7 16.35 -12.20 2.53
C ASP A 7 15.32 -11.14 2.97
N VAL A 8 14.10 -11.21 2.41
CA VAL A 8 13.00 -10.31 2.73
C VAL A 8 11.70 -11.08 2.93
N LEU A 9 11.14 -10.98 4.14
CA LEU A 9 9.83 -11.50 4.49
C LEU A 9 8.78 -10.39 4.49
N ILE A 10 7.71 -10.56 3.72
CA ILE A 10 6.55 -9.65 3.67
C ILE A 10 5.33 -10.42 4.18
N VAL A 11 4.72 -9.92 5.26
CA VAL A 11 3.52 -10.54 5.85
C VAL A 11 2.29 -9.70 5.50
N GLY A 12 1.39 -10.30 4.72
CA GLY A 12 0.16 -9.68 4.24
C GLY A 12 0.25 -9.29 2.76
N SER A 13 -0.79 -9.63 2.01
CA SER A 13 -0.86 -9.46 0.55
C SER A 13 -1.87 -8.40 0.08
N GLY A 14 -2.14 -7.42 0.95
CA GLY A 14 -2.89 -6.21 0.58
C GLY A 14 -2.05 -5.22 -0.24
N GLY A 15 -2.59 -4.04 -0.52
CA GLY A 15 -1.94 -3.03 -1.38
C GLY A 15 -0.52 -2.64 -0.93
N ALA A 16 -0.32 -2.45 0.38
CA ALA A 16 1.00 -2.13 0.93
C ALA A 16 2.00 -3.29 0.75
N GLY A 17 1.60 -4.51 1.08
CA GLY A 17 2.47 -5.70 0.96
C GLY A 17 2.85 -6.00 -0.49
N LEU A 18 1.90 -5.86 -1.41
CA LEU A 18 2.17 -6.03 -2.84
C LEU A 18 3.06 -4.92 -3.40
N ARG A 19 2.86 -3.65 -3.02
CA ARG A 19 3.77 -2.58 -3.47
C ARG A 19 5.17 -2.73 -2.89
N ALA A 20 5.30 -3.15 -1.64
CA ALA A 20 6.60 -3.47 -1.05
C ALA A 20 7.29 -4.61 -1.80
N ALA A 21 6.55 -5.69 -2.15
CA ALA A 21 7.10 -6.81 -2.91
C ALA A 21 7.59 -6.39 -4.31
N ILE A 22 6.82 -5.55 -5.01
CA ILE A 22 7.21 -5.01 -6.32
C ILE A 22 8.47 -4.14 -6.18
N ALA A 23 8.49 -3.19 -5.26
CA ALA A 23 9.63 -2.30 -5.07
C ALA A 23 10.91 -3.08 -4.71
N ALA A 24 10.80 -4.10 -3.85
CA ALA A 24 11.93 -4.95 -3.50
C ALA A 24 12.46 -5.75 -4.71
N ARG A 25 11.57 -6.23 -5.60
CA ARG A 25 12.01 -6.92 -6.84
C ARG A 25 12.56 -6.01 -7.90
N GLU A 26 12.13 -4.75 -7.96
CA GLU A 26 12.67 -3.75 -8.88
C GLU A 26 14.07 -3.31 -8.44
N GLU A 27 14.27 -3.06 -7.15
CA GLU A 27 15.54 -2.56 -6.60
C GLU A 27 16.60 -3.65 -6.46
N ALA A 28 16.20 -4.85 -6.02
CA ALA A 28 17.10 -5.94 -5.67
C ALA A 28 16.55 -7.29 -6.18
N PRO A 29 16.55 -7.51 -7.51
CA PRO A 29 15.98 -8.70 -8.14
C PRO A 29 16.68 -10.01 -7.75
N GLU A 30 17.88 -9.94 -7.17
CA GLU A 30 18.67 -11.07 -6.69
C GLU A 30 18.24 -11.60 -5.31
N LEU A 31 17.51 -10.80 -4.52
CA LEU A 31 17.09 -11.19 -3.18
C LEU A 31 15.96 -12.22 -3.22
N ASP A 32 16.02 -13.17 -2.28
CA ASP A 32 14.94 -14.14 -2.07
C ASP A 32 13.82 -13.48 -1.23
N LEU A 33 12.65 -13.36 -1.85
CA LEU A 33 11.50 -12.63 -1.33
C LEU A 33 10.36 -13.59 -1.04
N LEU A 34 9.90 -13.60 0.21
CA LEU A 34 8.76 -14.40 0.65
C LEU A 34 7.57 -13.51 0.99
N LEU A 35 6.51 -13.57 0.17
CA LEU A 35 5.22 -12.94 0.47
C LEU A 35 4.28 -13.95 1.12
N LEU A 36 3.97 -13.74 2.38
CA LEU A 36 3.15 -14.63 3.18
C LEU A 36 1.75 -14.07 3.36
N THR A 37 0.74 -14.85 2.98
CA THR A 37 -0.67 -14.45 3.06
C THR A 37 -1.47 -15.52 3.79
N LYS A 38 -2.39 -15.08 4.67
CA LYS A 38 -3.25 -15.99 5.44
C LYS A 38 -4.25 -16.73 4.56
N GLY A 39 -4.66 -16.12 3.46
CA GLY A 39 -5.60 -16.70 2.50
C GLY A 39 -5.14 -16.47 1.07
N GLU A 40 -6.04 -16.76 0.13
CA GLU A 40 -5.74 -16.64 -1.30
C GLU A 40 -5.45 -15.18 -1.71
N LEU A 41 -4.33 -15.01 -2.42
CA LEU A 41 -3.89 -13.73 -2.97
C LEU A 41 -4.99 -13.14 -3.86
N GLY A 42 -5.24 -11.83 -3.75
CA GLY A 42 -6.22 -11.13 -4.58
C GLY A 42 -7.69 -11.45 -4.26
N ARG A 43 -7.96 -12.40 -3.35
CA ARG A 43 -9.31 -12.75 -2.89
C ARG A 43 -9.51 -12.53 -1.40
N THR A 44 -8.42 -12.54 -0.64
CA THR A 44 -8.45 -12.40 0.80
C THR A 44 -7.61 -11.19 1.22
N GLY A 45 -8.21 -10.30 2.01
CA GLY A 45 -7.60 -9.05 2.44
C GLY A 45 -8.52 -7.86 2.22
N THR A 46 -8.40 -6.85 3.09
CA THR A 46 -9.26 -5.65 3.06
C THR A 46 -9.13 -4.89 1.75
N THR A 47 -7.95 -4.90 1.09
CA THR A 47 -7.73 -4.26 -0.21
C THR A 47 -8.58 -4.88 -1.33
N ALA A 48 -8.74 -6.21 -1.36
CA ALA A 48 -9.57 -6.90 -2.37
C ALA A 48 -11.08 -6.70 -2.16
N ASN A 49 -11.48 -6.39 -0.92
CA ASN A 49 -12.88 -6.14 -0.52
C ASN A 49 -13.17 -4.65 -0.28
N SER A 50 -12.31 -3.74 -0.76
CA SER A 50 -12.50 -2.30 -0.62
C SER A 50 -13.75 -1.87 -1.40
N TYR A 51 -14.90 -1.74 -0.74
CA TYR A 51 -16.14 -1.32 -1.39
C TYR A 51 -16.24 0.20 -1.62
N SER A 52 -15.19 0.94 -1.28
CA SER A 52 -15.18 2.40 -1.33
C SER A 52 -13.92 2.90 -2.00
N ASP A 53 -13.93 2.94 -3.34
CA ASP A 53 -12.90 3.64 -4.13
C ASP A 53 -12.74 5.11 -3.67
N ARG A 54 -13.80 5.68 -3.06
CA ARG A 54 -13.82 7.03 -2.48
C ARG A 54 -13.18 7.16 -1.08
N MET A 55 -13.03 6.07 -0.33
CA MET A 55 -12.36 6.08 0.99
C MET A 55 -11.04 5.30 1.03
N ALA A 56 -10.76 4.48 0.02
CA ALA A 56 -9.59 3.59 0.01
C ALA A 56 -8.31 4.26 -0.50
N PHE A 57 -8.43 5.24 -1.41
CA PHE A 57 -7.29 5.93 -1.99
C PHE A 57 -7.57 7.43 -2.04
N HIS A 58 -7.04 8.16 -1.05
CA HIS A 58 -7.09 9.60 -1.07
C HIS A 58 -5.79 10.11 -1.72
N VAL A 59 -5.94 10.74 -2.88
CA VAL A 59 -4.84 11.37 -3.63
C VAL A 59 -5.34 12.70 -4.16
N THR A 60 -4.52 13.73 -4.05
CA THR A 60 -4.75 15.00 -4.74
C THR A 60 -4.13 14.90 -6.12
N LEU A 61 -4.99 14.83 -7.15
CA LEU A 61 -4.56 14.96 -8.55
C LEU A 61 -4.50 16.45 -8.91
N PRO A 62 -3.71 16.89 -9.91
CA PRO A 62 -3.60 18.31 -10.29
C PRO A 62 -4.95 19.00 -10.61
N ASP A 63 -5.93 18.19 -11.00
CA ASP A 63 -7.33 18.51 -11.32
C ASP A 63 -8.29 18.41 -10.10
N THR A 64 -7.80 18.00 -8.93
CA THR A 64 -8.56 18.01 -7.66
C THR A 64 -8.57 19.40 -7.06
N ASP A 65 -9.75 20.01 -6.94
CA ASP A 65 -9.99 21.33 -6.33
C ASP A 65 -9.31 21.42 -4.94
N PRO A 66 -8.50 22.45 -4.62
CA PRO A 66 -8.33 23.75 -5.30
C PRO A 66 -7.46 23.76 -6.57
N GLY A 67 -6.97 22.60 -6.99
CA GLY A 67 -6.11 22.42 -8.16
C GLY A 67 -4.69 22.97 -7.97
N GLY A 68 -3.84 22.74 -8.96
CA GLY A 68 -2.48 23.30 -9.00
C GLY A 68 -1.40 22.46 -8.29
N PRO A 69 -0.11 22.81 -8.48
CA PRO A 69 1.02 21.94 -8.13
C PRO A 69 1.25 21.74 -6.62
N ASP A 70 0.64 22.57 -5.77
CA ASP A 70 0.80 22.54 -4.31
C ASP A 70 -0.41 21.94 -3.57
N ASN A 71 -1.39 21.37 -4.29
CA ASN A 71 -2.62 20.87 -3.69
C ASN A 71 -2.42 19.69 -2.70
N TRP A 72 -1.29 18.99 -2.78
CA TRP A 72 -0.84 18.00 -1.79
C TRP A 72 -0.75 18.57 -0.36
N ARG A 73 -0.51 19.88 -0.21
CA ARG A 73 -0.43 20.53 1.11
C ARG A 73 -1.77 20.59 1.81
N HIS A 74 -2.86 20.82 1.07
CA HIS A 74 -4.21 20.82 1.61
C HIS A 74 -4.61 19.42 2.07
N HIS A 75 -4.25 18.40 1.28
CA HIS A 75 -4.47 17.00 1.65
C HIS A 75 -3.69 16.60 2.91
N ALA A 76 -2.45 17.07 3.06
CA ALA A 76 -1.66 16.85 4.26
C ALA A 76 -2.28 17.54 5.49
N ASP A 77 -2.73 18.79 5.37
CA ASP A 77 -3.38 19.53 6.46
C ASP A 77 -4.65 18.82 6.95
N ASP A 78 -5.49 18.32 6.03
CA ASP A 78 -6.70 17.54 6.38
C ASP A 78 -6.37 16.27 7.18
N ILE A 79 -5.32 15.53 6.78
CA ILE A 79 -4.86 14.33 7.49
C ILE A 79 -4.40 14.69 8.91
N TYR A 80 -3.60 15.75 9.07
CA TYR A 80 -3.08 16.14 10.38
C TYR A 80 -4.17 16.69 11.31
N ARG A 81 -5.19 17.34 10.75
CA ARG A 81 -6.25 17.98 11.53
C ARG A 81 -7.36 17.02 11.94
N ILE A 82 -7.64 15.99 11.12
CA ILE A 82 -8.76 15.04 11.33
C ILE A 82 -8.25 13.68 11.83
N GLY A 83 -7.05 13.24 11.43
CA GLY A 83 -6.54 11.89 11.68
C GLY A 83 -5.93 11.64 13.08
N GLY A 84 -5.90 12.64 13.96
CA GLY A 84 -5.24 12.57 15.27
C GLY A 84 -6.07 13.03 16.47
N GLY A 85 -7.39 13.18 16.32
CA GLY A 85 -8.32 13.54 17.40
C GLY A 85 -8.88 12.33 18.15
#